data_AF-A0A933DS41-F1
#
_entry.id   AF-A0A933DS41-F1
#
_cell.length_a   1.000
_cell.length_b   1.000
_cell.length_c   1.000
_cell.angle_alpha   90.00
_cell.angle_beta   90.00
_cell.angle_gamma   90.00
#
_symmetry.space_group_name_H-M   'P 1'
#
loop_
_entity.id
_entity.type
_entity.pdbx_description
1 polymer ?
#
loop_
_entity_poly.entity_id
_entity_poly.type
_entity_poly.pdbx_seq_one_letter_code
_entity_poly.pdbx_strand_id
1 'polypeptide(L)'
;MMPNFTHKAQEALQRASQIAAERNHQQVDVIHLMLSLLTQEQSVVTAILQRLNVPIRDVQRRLEGELNLLPAVRMAANAGVGQIFITPELKGLLDHAAEEAKKLKDEYISTEHFLLATLEVRSPMRTLLNELHVDREEVLKVLAEVRGHQRVDSPDPESTYQALDKYSVNLTKQAREGKLDPVIGRDAEIRRVMQVLTRRTKNNPVLMGEPGVGKTAIAEGVAQRIAKGDVPEYLKEKELISLDLGALVAGTKFRGEFEERLKAVLKEIKAGAGKIILFIDELHTLVGAGAAEGAIDAANMLKPMLARGELHTIGATTLKEYQKHIEKDAALERRFQPVLVVEPSVEDTIAILRGIKEKYEVHHGVRITDSAIVAAAELSARYVADRFLPDTAIDLVDEAASALRMEIESQPEELDQLQRKIMQLQIEQQALKKEEGKERDERLQTIDGELKVLQEQAKELELRWRMERDLIAKVRELKTNIEQLRGEADRASREGNLQRVAEIRYGKIPDFTRQIHDLELRLQDIQKSQRILKEAVTEEEIAAVVSRWTGVPVRKMLEQEAEKLARMEEVLAGRVVGQAEAIRAVSNAVRRSRAGIAEETRPIGSFIFLGPTG
;
A
#
# COMPACT_ATOMS: atom_id res chain seq x y z
N MET A 1 48.16 -5.51 -15.32
CA MET A 1 46.90 -4.93 -15.84
C MET A 1 46.03 -4.69 -14.63
N MET A 2 45.55 -3.46 -14.39
CA MET A 2 44.58 -3.25 -13.31
C MET A 2 43.35 -4.12 -13.60
N PRO A 3 42.79 -4.84 -12.61
CA PRO A 3 41.58 -5.62 -12.83
C PRO A 3 40.41 -4.69 -13.15
N ASN A 4 39.58 -5.07 -14.12
CA ASN A 4 38.34 -4.35 -14.42
C ASN A 4 37.30 -4.71 -13.33
N PHE A 5 37.05 -3.81 -12.38
CA PHE A 5 36.04 -4.00 -11.32
C PHE A 5 34.72 -3.32 -11.70
N THR A 6 33.58 -3.85 -11.25
CA THR A 6 32.30 -3.12 -11.30
C THR A 6 32.34 -1.91 -10.36
N HIS A 7 31.47 -0.92 -10.57
CA HIS A 7 31.40 0.25 -9.69
C HIS A 7 31.06 -0.14 -8.25
N LYS A 8 30.18 -1.13 -8.05
CA LYS A 8 29.87 -1.68 -6.72
C LYS A 8 31.06 -2.39 -6.07
N ALA A 9 31.86 -3.12 -6.85
CA ALA A 9 33.10 -3.71 -6.34
C ALA A 9 34.16 -2.65 -5.97
N GLN A 10 34.28 -1.57 -6.77
CA GLN A 10 35.16 -0.43 -6.46
C GLN A 10 34.71 0.31 -5.19
N GLU A 11 33.42 0.59 -5.07
CA GLU A 11 32.80 1.19 -3.88
C GLU A 11 33.09 0.34 -2.63
N ALA A 12 32.92 -0.99 -2.74
CA ALA A 12 33.19 -1.91 -1.64
C ALA A 12 34.65 -1.88 -1.19
N LEU A 13 35.61 -1.84 -2.13
CA LEU A 13 37.04 -1.73 -1.82
C LEU A 13 37.40 -0.38 -1.20
N GLN A 14 36.84 0.71 -1.72
CA GLN A 14 37.05 2.05 -1.16
C GLN A 14 36.50 2.13 0.26
N ARG A 15 35.29 1.61 0.50
CA ARG A 15 34.68 1.57 1.84
C ARG A 15 35.45 0.66 2.78
N ALA A 16 36.00 -0.46 2.32
CA ALA A 16 36.87 -1.32 3.13
C ALA A 16 38.12 -0.57 3.62
N SER A 17 38.75 0.21 2.74
CA SER A 17 39.87 1.09 3.12
C SER A 17 39.46 2.17 4.10
N GLN A 18 38.25 2.71 3.97
CA GLN A 18 37.72 3.70 4.89
C GLN A 18 37.44 3.10 6.28
N ILE A 19 36.87 1.88 6.36
CA ILE A 19 36.65 1.16 7.62
C ILE A 19 37.98 0.92 8.34
N ALA A 20 39.03 0.53 7.60
CA ALA A 20 40.38 0.36 8.17
C ALA A 20 40.91 1.69 8.74
N ALA A 21 40.75 2.79 8.00
CA ALA A 21 41.17 4.12 8.44
C ALA A 21 40.39 4.61 9.68
N GLU A 22 39.06 4.44 9.71
CA GLU A 22 38.18 4.80 10.83
C GLU A 22 38.58 4.07 12.13
N ARG A 23 39.07 2.83 12.01
CA ARG A 23 39.52 2.00 13.13
C ARG A 23 41.02 2.09 13.41
N ASN A 24 41.76 2.95 12.70
CA ASN A 24 43.21 3.12 12.81
C ASN A 24 44.01 1.83 12.54
N HIS A 25 43.52 0.98 11.64
CA HIS A 25 44.26 -0.18 11.16
C HIS A 25 45.21 0.23 10.04
N GLN A 26 46.47 -0.21 10.10
CA GLN A 26 47.47 0.11 9.07
C GLN A 26 47.30 -0.71 7.77
N GLN A 27 46.50 -1.77 7.82
CA GLN A 27 46.32 -2.70 6.72
C GLN A 27 44.83 -2.95 6.47
N VAL A 28 44.43 -3.01 5.20
CA VAL A 28 43.10 -3.49 4.79
C VAL A 28 43.18 -5.00 4.61
N ASP A 29 42.28 -5.69 5.29
CA ASP A 29 42.18 -7.16 5.29
C ASP A 29 40.82 -7.64 4.79
N VAL A 30 40.68 -8.94 4.52
CA VAL A 30 39.47 -9.61 4.01
C VAL A 30 38.24 -9.24 4.83
N ILE A 31 38.34 -9.20 6.17
CA ILE A 31 37.23 -8.86 7.05
C ILE A 31 36.73 -7.42 6.89
N HIS A 32 37.57 -6.48 6.44
CA HIS A 32 37.14 -5.12 6.10
C HIS A 32 36.31 -5.09 4.82
N LEU A 33 36.76 -5.83 3.80
CA LEU A 33 36.04 -5.97 2.54
C LEU A 33 34.70 -6.68 2.75
N MET A 34 34.67 -7.74 3.55
CA MET A 34 33.43 -8.47 3.81
C MET A 34 32.44 -7.66 4.65
N LEU A 35 32.90 -6.91 5.65
CA LEU A 35 32.01 -5.98 6.36
C LEU A 35 31.46 -4.88 5.43
N SER A 36 32.30 -4.33 4.55
CA SER A 36 31.89 -3.38 3.51
C SER A 36 30.80 -3.98 2.60
N LEU A 37 30.99 -5.19 2.09
CA LEU A 37 30.01 -5.89 1.25
C LEU A 37 28.69 -6.19 1.97
N LEU A 38 28.71 -6.48 3.26
CA LEU A 38 27.50 -6.74 4.06
C LEU A 38 26.75 -5.45 4.45
N THR A 39 27.42 -4.30 4.40
CA THR A 39 26.84 -2.99 4.77
C THR A 39 26.49 -2.13 3.56
N GLN A 40 26.97 -2.50 2.37
CA GLN A 40 26.67 -1.84 1.12
C GLN A 40 25.19 -1.96 0.76
N GLU A 41 24.59 -0.83 0.35
CA GLU A 41 23.22 -0.80 -0.14
C GLU A 41 23.07 -1.60 -1.43
N GLN A 42 22.00 -2.40 -1.50
CA GLN A 42 21.68 -3.29 -2.63
C GLN A 42 22.79 -4.32 -2.95
N SER A 43 23.50 -4.78 -1.91
CA SER A 43 24.56 -5.79 -2.05
C SER A 43 24.02 -7.16 -2.47
N VAL A 44 24.56 -7.67 -3.59
CA VAL A 44 24.29 -9.03 -4.11
C VAL A 44 24.72 -10.09 -3.09
N VAL A 45 25.84 -9.84 -2.40
CA VAL A 45 26.37 -10.73 -1.35
C VAL A 45 25.37 -10.91 -0.21
N THR A 46 24.74 -9.82 0.24
CA THR A 46 23.71 -9.88 1.28
C THR A 46 22.49 -10.67 0.81
N ALA A 47 22.05 -10.47 -0.43
CA ALA A 47 20.91 -11.20 -1.00
C ALA A 47 21.18 -12.72 -1.10
N ILE A 48 22.39 -13.12 -1.50
CA ILE A 48 22.81 -14.53 -1.56
C ILE A 48 22.79 -15.15 -0.16
N LEU A 49 23.44 -14.51 0.81
CA LEU A 49 23.52 -15.02 2.17
C LEU A 49 22.15 -15.09 2.85
N GLN A 50 21.25 -14.13 2.60
CA GLN A 50 19.87 -14.17 3.10
C GLN A 50 19.09 -15.36 2.55
N ARG A 51 19.25 -15.69 1.26
CA ARG A 51 18.60 -16.87 0.64
C ARG A 51 19.14 -18.19 1.18
N LEU A 52 20.40 -18.22 1.62
CA LEU A 52 20.99 -19.35 2.34
C LEU A 52 20.60 -19.39 3.83
N ASN A 53 19.65 -18.55 4.26
CA ASN A 53 19.20 -18.42 5.66
C ASN A 53 20.31 -18.04 6.65
N VAL A 54 21.35 -17.34 6.18
CA VAL A 54 22.44 -16.87 7.03
C VAL A 54 21.99 -15.63 7.82
N PRO A 55 22.16 -15.62 9.17
CA PRO A 55 21.80 -14.45 9.98
C PRO A 55 22.81 -13.30 9.79
N ILE A 56 22.55 -12.44 8.80
CA ILE A 56 23.46 -11.34 8.39
C ILE A 56 23.88 -10.46 9.56
N ARG A 57 22.95 -10.10 10.46
CA ARG A 57 23.26 -9.27 11.63
C ARG A 57 24.23 -9.93 12.60
N ASP A 58 24.18 -11.26 12.71
CA ASP A 58 25.09 -12.02 13.57
C ASP A 58 26.48 -12.09 12.94
N VAL A 59 26.54 -12.28 11.62
CA VAL A 59 27.79 -12.25 10.84
C VAL A 59 28.47 -10.88 10.95
N GLN A 60 27.72 -9.80 10.76
CA GLN A 60 28.24 -8.43 10.91
C GLN A 60 28.81 -8.20 12.31
N ARG A 61 28.07 -8.54 13.37
CA ARG A 61 28.55 -8.38 14.75
C ARG A 61 29.83 -9.17 15.04
N ARG A 62 29.94 -10.39 14.52
CA ARG A 62 31.15 -11.22 14.68
C ARG A 62 32.34 -10.62 13.93
N LEU A 63 32.16 -10.14 12.69
CA LEU A 63 33.21 -9.45 11.94
C LEU A 63 33.67 -8.16 12.62
N GLU A 64 32.75 -7.41 13.22
CA GLU A 64 33.10 -6.24 14.02
C GLU A 64 33.91 -6.62 15.26
N GLY A 65 33.57 -7.75 15.91
CA GLY A 65 34.36 -8.33 16.99
C GLY A 65 35.79 -8.65 16.58
N GLU A 66 35.97 -9.37 15.45
CA GLU A 66 37.30 -9.70 14.89
C GLU A 66 38.10 -8.43 14.55
N LEU A 67 37.45 -7.43 13.98
CA LEU A 67 38.10 -6.16 13.65
C LEU A 67 38.58 -5.42 14.90
N ASN A 68 37.88 -5.53 16.05
CA ASN A 68 38.33 -4.90 17.30
C ASN A 68 39.54 -5.60 17.94
N LEU A 69 39.85 -6.83 17.53
CA LEU A 69 41.04 -7.56 17.98
C LEU A 69 42.30 -7.15 17.23
N LEU A 70 42.16 -6.46 16.08
CA LEU A 70 43.30 -5.99 15.31
C LEU A 70 44.04 -4.85 16.02
N PRO A 71 45.38 -4.79 15.94
CA PRO A 71 46.15 -3.69 16.52
C PRO A 71 45.80 -2.34 15.89
N ALA A 72 45.29 -1.41 16.69
CA ALA A 72 45.08 -0.03 16.29
C ALA A 72 46.36 0.79 16.49
N VAL A 73 46.87 1.44 15.44
CA VAL A 73 48.07 2.28 15.53
C VAL A 73 47.66 3.75 15.57
N ARG A 74 47.83 4.38 16.73
CA ARG A 74 47.68 5.83 16.86
C ARG A 74 48.85 6.53 16.18
N MET A 75 48.59 7.14 15.03
CA MET A 75 49.56 8.01 14.38
C MET A 75 49.79 9.27 15.23
N ALA A 76 51.04 9.68 15.39
CA ALA A 76 51.37 10.98 15.97
C ALA A 76 50.88 12.11 15.04
N ALA A 77 50.42 13.23 15.60
CA ALA A 77 49.70 14.30 14.91
C ALA A 77 50.41 14.95 13.69
N ASN A 78 51.69 14.63 13.45
CA ASN A 78 52.50 15.15 12.34
C ASN A 78 53.13 14.05 11.44
N ALA A 79 52.72 12.79 11.56
CA ALA A 79 53.04 11.78 10.57
C ALA A 79 52.04 11.90 9.42
N GLY A 80 52.50 12.23 8.21
CA GLY A 80 51.65 12.23 7.02
C GLY A 80 50.89 10.91 6.89
N VAL A 81 49.72 10.94 6.24
CA VAL A 81 48.85 9.76 6.05
C VAL A 81 49.71 8.62 5.52
N GLY A 82 50.04 7.65 6.39
CA GLY A 82 50.81 6.47 5.99
C GLY A 82 50.05 5.76 4.89
N GLN A 83 50.77 5.25 3.88
CA GLN A 83 50.14 4.41 2.87
C GLN A 83 49.47 3.22 3.56
N ILE A 84 48.16 3.10 3.42
CA ILE A 84 47.41 1.94 3.92
C ILE A 84 47.76 0.77 2.98
N PHE A 85 48.30 -0.31 3.54
CA PHE A 85 48.68 -1.49 2.77
C PHE A 85 47.52 -2.50 2.69
N ILE A 86 47.51 -3.37 1.69
CA ILE A 86 46.62 -4.54 1.66
C ILE A 86 47.35 -5.76 2.23
N THR A 87 46.63 -6.62 2.96
CA THR A 87 47.20 -7.87 3.47
C THR A 87 47.48 -8.85 2.32
N PRO A 88 48.45 -9.78 2.47
CA PRO A 88 48.65 -10.88 1.53
C PRO A 88 47.38 -11.70 1.29
N GLU A 89 46.55 -11.86 2.32
CA GLU A 89 45.26 -12.56 2.29
C GLU A 89 44.26 -11.82 1.41
N LEU A 90 44.10 -10.50 1.59
CA LEU A 90 43.23 -9.68 0.74
C LEU A 90 43.71 -9.67 -0.71
N LYS A 91 45.02 -9.56 -0.94
CA LYS A 91 45.60 -9.67 -2.29
C LYS A 91 45.25 -11.03 -2.92
N GLY A 92 45.44 -12.11 -2.17
CA GLY A 92 45.07 -13.45 -2.60
C GLY A 92 43.59 -13.57 -2.95
N LEU A 93 42.70 -12.96 -2.17
CA LEU A 93 41.27 -12.91 -2.45
C LEU A 93 40.97 -12.19 -3.77
N LEU A 94 41.60 -11.05 -4.04
CA LEU A 94 41.41 -10.31 -5.30
C LEU A 94 41.89 -11.12 -6.51
N ASP A 95 43.02 -11.82 -6.38
CA ASP A 95 43.54 -12.70 -7.42
C ASP A 95 42.57 -13.87 -7.70
N HIS A 96 42.05 -14.52 -6.65
CA HIS A 96 41.04 -15.58 -6.78
C HIS A 96 39.71 -15.07 -7.35
N ALA A 97 39.28 -13.86 -6.99
CA ALA A 97 38.07 -13.24 -7.54
C ALA A 97 38.21 -12.99 -9.05
N ALA A 98 39.41 -12.65 -9.52
CA ALA A 98 39.69 -12.55 -10.96
C ALA A 98 39.64 -13.91 -11.66
N GLU A 99 40.02 -14.99 -10.99
CA GLU A 99 39.87 -16.36 -11.51
C GLU A 99 38.40 -16.80 -11.56
N GLU A 100 37.60 -16.50 -10.53
CA GLU A 100 36.17 -16.81 -10.51
C GLU A 100 35.42 -16.05 -11.62
N ALA A 101 35.73 -14.77 -11.84
CA ALA A 101 35.18 -14.01 -12.96
C ALA A 101 35.47 -14.69 -14.31
N LYS A 102 36.70 -15.17 -14.52
CA LYS A 102 37.06 -15.92 -15.74
C LYS A 102 36.32 -17.25 -15.86
N LYS A 103 36.15 -18.00 -14.77
CA LYS A 103 35.38 -19.27 -14.75
C LYS A 103 33.92 -19.04 -15.14
N LEU A 104 33.33 -17.95 -14.67
CA LEU A 104 31.95 -17.55 -14.98
C LEU A 104 31.81 -16.82 -16.33
N LYS A 105 32.93 -16.58 -17.04
CA LYS A 105 33.03 -15.89 -18.34
C LYS A 105 32.56 -14.44 -18.28
N ASP A 106 32.91 -13.76 -17.21
CA ASP A 106 32.62 -12.35 -16.96
C ASP A 106 33.76 -11.42 -17.37
N GLU A 107 33.42 -10.22 -17.81
CA GLU A 107 34.37 -9.21 -18.27
C GLU A 107 34.85 -8.30 -17.12
N TYR A 108 34.03 -8.14 -16.07
CA TYR A 108 34.36 -7.40 -14.85
C TYR A 108 34.33 -8.26 -13.59
N ILE A 109 35.12 -7.90 -12.59
CA ILE A 109 35.10 -8.48 -11.25
C ILE A 109 34.04 -7.75 -10.43
N SER A 110 32.96 -8.45 -10.08
CA SER A 110 31.86 -7.97 -9.24
C SER A 110 31.94 -8.53 -7.81
N THR A 111 31.03 -8.07 -6.96
CA THR A 111 30.92 -8.40 -5.53
C THR A 111 30.71 -9.89 -5.26
N GLU A 112 29.97 -10.62 -6.10
CA GLU A 112 29.80 -12.08 -5.98
C GLU A 112 31.12 -12.85 -6.14
N HIS A 113 32.06 -12.33 -6.94
CA HIS A 113 33.37 -12.96 -7.11
C HIS A 113 34.22 -12.82 -5.85
N PHE A 114 34.08 -11.72 -5.09
CA PHE A 114 34.71 -11.58 -3.78
C PHE A 114 34.14 -12.58 -2.77
N LEU A 115 32.82 -12.80 -2.77
CA LEU A 115 32.20 -13.80 -1.90
C LEU A 115 32.70 -15.21 -2.23
N LEU A 116 32.70 -15.60 -3.51
CA LEU A 116 33.21 -16.90 -3.95
C LEU A 116 34.69 -17.09 -3.59
N ALA A 117 35.53 -16.06 -3.81
CA ALA A 117 36.94 -16.11 -3.46
C ALA A 117 37.17 -16.23 -1.94
N THR A 118 36.29 -15.65 -1.11
CA THR A 118 36.38 -15.75 0.35
C THR A 118 36.24 -17.19 0.86
N LEU A 119 35.50 -18.04 0.15
CA LEU A 119 35.35 -19.46 0.51
C LEU A 119 36.65 -20.27 0.30
N GLU A 120 37.55 -19.78 -0.56
CA GLU A 120 38.81 -20.45 -0.92
C GLU A 120 40.01 -19.90 -0.15
N VAL A 121 39.99 -18.62 0.23
CA VAL A 121 41.09 -17.95 0.94
C VAL A 121 40.95 -18.11 2.46
N ARG A 122 42.05 -18.47 3.14
CA ARG A 122 42.07 -18.57 4.60
C ARG A 122 41.85 -17.18 5.21
N SER A 123 40.73 -17.02 5.92
CA SER A 123 40.36 -15.78 6.60
C SER A 123 39.38 -16.06 7.75
N PRO A 124 39.25 -15.17 8.74
CA PRO A 124 38.20 -15.31 9.77
C PRO A 124 36.79 -15.42 9.18
N MET A 125 36.53 -14.72 8.05
CA MET A 125 35.25 -14.82 7.35
C MET A 125 34.99 -16.23 6.81
N ARG A 126 36.01 -16.90 6.26
CA ARG A 126 35.87 -18.28 5.78
C ARG A 126 35.49 -19.24 6.92
N THR A 127 36.15 -19.11 8.07
CA THR A 127 35.82 -19.93 9.26
C THR A 127 34.37 -19.73 9.66
N LEU A 128 33.91 -18.47 9.68
CA LEU A 128 32.53 -18.13 10.01
C LEU A 128 31.51 -18.66 8.99
N LEU A 129 31.80 -18.57 7.69
CA LEU A 129 30.95 -19.13 6.64
C LEU A 129 30.86 -20.67 6.74
N ASN A 130 31.97 -21.34 7.05
CA ASN A 130 31.98 -22.79 7.27
C ASN A 130 31.15 -23.21 8.51
N GLU A 131 31.22 -22.46 9.62
CA GLU A 131 30.38 -22.69 10.81
C GLU A 131 28.88 -22.57 10.49
N LEU A 132 28.54 -21.71 9.54
CA LEU A 132 27.18 -21.47 9.07
C LEU A 132 26.78 -22.39 7.91
N HIS A 133 27.59 -23.41 7.62
CA HIS A 133 27.39 -24.39 6.55
C HIS A 133 27.25 -23.77 5.15
N VAL A 134 27.83 -22.59 4.92
CA VAL A 134 27.83 -21.95 3.60
C VAL A 134 28.92 -22.59 2.75
N ASP A 135 28.52 -23.43 1.79
CA ASP A 135 29.43 -24.06 0.86
C ASP A 135 29.47 -23.37 -0.52
N ARG A 136 30.46 -23.73 -1.33
CA ARG A 136 30.64 -23.14 -2.67
C ARG A 136 29.54 -23.55 -3.65
N GLU A 137 29.02 -24.77 -3.55
CA GLU A 137 28.03 -25.30 -4.51
C GLU A 137 26.67 -24.64 -4.31
N GLU A 138 26.24 -24.46 -3.06
CA GLU A 138 25.05 -23.75 -2.64
C GLU A 138 25.14 -22.26 -2.99
N VAL A 139 26.29 -21.61 -2.75
CA VAL A 139 26.50 -20.21 -3.17
C VAL A 139 26.38 -20.07 -4.68
N LEU A 140 26.95 -21.00 -5.47
CA LEU A 140 26.81 -20.97 -6.93
C LEU A 140 25.36 -21.21 -7.39
N LYS A 141 24.63 -22.11 -6.73
CA LYS A 141 23.22 -22.37 -7.01
C LYS A 141 22.36 -21.14 -6.74
N VAL A 142 22.51 -20.51 -5.58
CA VAL A 142 21.79 -19.29 -5.22
C VAL A 142 22.22 -18.11 -6.09
N LEU A 143 23.51 -17.99 -6.40
CA LEU A 143 24.02 -16.98 -7.34
C LEU A 143 23.35 -17.13 -8.71
N ALA A 144 23.21 -18.36 -9.22
CA ALA A 144 22.50 -18.60 -10.48
C ALA A 144 21.02 -18.19 -10.42
N GLU A 145 20.37 -18.25 -9.25
CA GLU A 145 18.99 -17.76 -9.07
C GLU A 145 18.92 -16.23 -8.95
N VAL A 146 19.88 -15.59 -8.28
CA VAL A 146 19.91 -14.13 -8.06
C VAL A 146 20.32 -13.41 -9.35
N ARG A 147 21.31 -13.94 -10.05
CA ARG A 147 21.90 -13.38 -11.27
C ARG A 147 21.24 -13.90 -12.55
N GLY A 148 20.53 -15.03 -12.47
CA GLY A 148 19.92 -15.68 -13.63
C GLY A 148 20.98 -16.12 -14.65
N HIS A 149 20.75 -15.80 -15.92
CA HIS A 149 21.69 -16.07 -17.03
C HIS A 149 22.52 -14.83 -17.42
N GLN A 150 22.51 -13.78 -16.60
CA GLN A 150 23.18 -12.52 -16.94
C GLN A 150 24.70 -12.65 -16.74
N ARG A 151 25.48 -12.03 -17.62
CA ARG A 151 26.93 -11.89 -17.47
C ARG A 151 27.27 -10.51 -16.93
N VAL A 152 28.40 -10.41 -16.27
CA VAL A 152 28.97 -9.14 -15.83
C VAL A 152 29.80 -8.58 -16.99
N ASP A 153 29.10 -7.96 -17.94
CA ASP A 153 29.65 -7.37 -19.18
C ASP A 153 29.61 -5.82 -19.17
N SER A 154 29.13 -5.22 -18.08
CA SER A 154 29.12 -3.76 -17.86
C SER A 154 29.75 -3.38 -16.52
N PRO A 155 30.08 -2.09 -16.31
CA PRO A 155 30.50 -1.58 -15.01
C PRO A 155 29.42 -1.60 -13.90
N ASP A 156 28.12 -1.64 -14.24
CA ASP A 156 26.99 -1.61 -13.28
C ASP A 156 25.99 -2.79 -13.43
N PRO A 157 26.43 -4.07 -13.44
CA PRO A 157 25.55 -5.20 -13.68
C PRO A 157 24.52 -5.41 -12.55
N GLU A 158 24.83 -5.02 -11.31
CA GLU A 158 24.00 -5.28 -10.14
C GLU A 158 22.68 -4.48 -10.16
N SER A 159 22.65 -3.37 -10.90
CA SER A 159 21.44 -2.59 -11.16
C SER A 159 20.39 -3.38 -11.95
N THR A 160 20.84 -4.33 -12.77
CA THR A 160 19.99 -5.16 -13.65
C THR A 160 19.58 -6.49 -13.03
N TYR A 161 20.09 -6.83 -11.84
CA TYR A 161 19.72 -8.05 -11.12
C TYR A 161 18.40 -7.86 -10.38
N GLN A 162 17.50 -8.84 -10.53
CA GLN A 162 16.16 -8.87 -9.90
C GLN A 162 15.36 -7.59 -10.19
N ALA A 163 15.48 -7.08 -11.41
CA ALA A 163 14.79 -5.88 -11.84
C ALA A 163 13.27 -6.04 -11.70
N LEU A 164 12.76 -7.25 -11.93
CA LEU A 164 11.35 -7.57 -11.71
C LEU A 164 10.97 -7.38 -10.24
N ASP A 165 11.69 -7.96 -9.28
CA ASP A 165 11.35 -7.81 -7.86
C ASP A 165 11.48 -6.36 -7.35
N LYS A 166 12.38 -5.55 -7.94
CA LYS A 166 12.60 -4.14 -7.55
C LYS A 166 11.53 -3.19 -8.10
N TYR A 167 11.09 -3.41 -9.34
CA TYR A 167 10.23 -2.48 -10.09
C TYR A 167 8.83 -3.03 -10.35
N SER A 168 8.45 -4.10 -9.67
CA SER A 168 7.14 -4.71 -9.84
C SER A 168 6.66 -5.39 -8.56
N VAL A 169 5.36 -5.66 -8.53
CA VAL A 169 4.67 -6.31 -7.42
C VAL A 169 4.02 -7.59 -7.92
N ASN A 170 4.38 -8.73 -7.34
CA ASN A 170 3.76 -10.01 -7.70
C ASN A 170 2.37 -10.15 -7.04
N LEU A 171 1.32 -9.79 -7.79
CA LEU A 171 -0.07 -9.87 -7.34
C LEU A 171 -0.49 -11.31 -7.05
N THR A 172 0.03 -12.30 -7.79
CA THR A 172 -0.29 -13.71 -7.54
C THR A 172 0.28 -14.19 -6.22
N LYS A 173 1.49 -13.75 -5.86
CA LYS A 173 2.09 -13.99 -4.55
C LYS A 173 1.28 -13.33 -3.43
N GLN A 174 0.91 -12.06 -3.59
CA GLN A 174 0.05 -11.37 -2.60
C GLN A 174 -1.31 -12.06 -2.42
N ALA A 175 -1.90 -12.57 -3.50
CA ALA A 175 -3.13 -13.36 -3.46
C ALA A 175 -2.94 -14.69 -2.69
N ARG A 176 -1.83 -15.40 -2.92
CA ARG A 176 -1.48 -16.61 -2.16
C ARG A 176 -1.34 -16.31 -0.67
N GLU A 177 -0.72 -15.18 -0.33
CA GLU A 177 -0.53 -14.71 1.05
C GLU A 177 -1.81 -14.13 1.70
N GLY A 178 -2.90 -13.96 0.96
CA GLY A 178 -4.15 -13.40 1.48
C GLY A 178 -4.13 -11.88 1.71
N LYS A 179 -3.18 -11.17 1.10
CA LYS A 179 -3.00 -9.72 1.28
C LYS A 179 -3.97 -8.88 0.44
N LEU A 180 -4.42 -9.40 -0.70
CA LEU A 180 -5.35 -8.69 -1.59
C LEU A 180 -6.77 -8.65 -1.04
N ASP A 181 -7.51 -7.59 -1.37
CA ASP A 181 -8.92 -7.43 -0.99
C ASP A 181 -9.85 -8.30 -1.85
N PRO A 182 -10.95 -8.80 -1.27
CA PRO A 182 -11.88 -9.63 -2.03
C PRO A 182 -12.50 -8.81 -3.17
N VAL A 183 -12.45 -9.36 -4.38
CA VAL A 183 -13.04 -8.71 -5.56
C VAL A 183 -14.48 -9.17 -5.71
N ILE A 184 -15.41 -8.22 -5.68
CA ILE A 184 -16.86 -8.46 -5.64
C ILE A 184 -17.51 -7.89 -6.90
N GLY A 185 -18.46 -8.63 -7.50
CA GLY A 185 -19.27 -8.13 -8.62
C GLY A 185 -18.54 -7.99 -9.97
N ARG A 186 -17.30 -8.47 -10.10
CA ARG A 186 -16.48 -8.34 -11.33
C ARG A 186 -16.21 -9.67 -12.07
N ASP A 187 -17.03 -10.69 -11.82
CA ASP A 187 -16.81 -12.03 -12.39
C ASP A 187 -16.86 -12.08 -13.91
N ALA A 188 -17.71 -11.25 -14.53
CA ALA A 188 -17.85 -11.21 -15.99
C ALA A 188 -16.58 -10.63 -16.64
N GLU A 189 -16.05 -9.53 -16.10
CA GLU A 189 -14.85 -8.87 -16.56
C GLU A 189 -13.62 -9.75 -16.32
N ILE A 190 -13.47 -10.35 -15.14
CA ILE A 190 -12.38 -11.29 -14.83
C ILE A 190 -12.41 -12.48 -15.80
N ARG A 191 -13.58 -13.07 -16.03
CA ARG A 191 -13.75 -14.16 -17.01
C ARG A 191 -13.40 -13.72 -18.42
N ARG A 192 -13.81 -12.50 -18.80
CA ARG A 192 -13.48 -11.92 -20.12
C ARG A 192 -11.98 -11.72 -20.27
N VAL A 193 -11.28 -11.21 -19.26
CA VAL A 193 -9.82 -11.05 -19.25
C VAL A 193 -9.11 -12.39 -19.44
N MET A 194 -9.51 -13.42 -18.68
CA MET A 194 -8.97 -14.79 -18.84
C MET A 194 -9.24 -15.37 -20.23
N GLN A 195 -10.43 -15.15 -20.78
CA GLN A 195 -10.77 -15.56 -22.14
C GLN A 195 -9.87 -14.88 -23.17
N VAL A 196 -9.56 -13.59 -22.99
CA VAL A 196 -8.67 -12.86 -23.90
C VAL A 196 -7.25 -13.40 -23.81
N LEU A 197 -6.72 -13.61 -22.59
CA LEU A 197 -5.36 -14.14 -22.37
C LEU A 197 -5.11 -15.51 -23.02
N THR A 198 -6.16 -16.30 -23.23
CA THR A 198 -6.08 -17.64 -23.86
C THR A 198 -6.24 -17.62 -25.38
N ARG A 199 -6.48 -16.46 -26.00
CA ARG A 199 -6.61 -16.34 -27.46
C ARG A 199 -5.26 -16.51 -28.15
N ARG A 200 -5.31 -16.93 -29.41
CA ARG A 200 -4.14 -16.98 -30.30
C ARG A 200 -3.72 -15.59 -30.82
N THR A 201 -4.68 -14.70 -31.02
CA THR A 201 -4.47 -13.32 -31.51
C THR A 201 -5.28 -12.34 -30.68
N LYS A 202 -4.81 -11.10 -30.58
CA LYS A 202 -5.36 -10.08 -29.66
C LYS A 202 -5.51 -10.65 -28.24
N ASN A 203 -4.43 -11.22 -27.73
CA ASN A 203 -4.38 -11.96 -26.46
C ASN A 203 -3.92 -11.12 -25.27
N ASN A 204 -3.79 -9.81 -25.46
CA ASN A 204 -3.47 -8.86 -24.39
C ASN A 204 -4.71 -8.02 -24.09
N PRO A 205 -5.44 -8.26 -22.99
CA PRO A 205 -6.60 -7.44 -22.63
C PRO A 205 -6.20 -6.03 -22.22
N VAL A 206 -7.01 -5.04 -22.57
CA VAL A 206 -6.92 -3.67 -22.05
C VAL A 206 -8.23 -3.31 -21.39
N LEU A 207 -8.18 -3.14 -20.07
CA LEU A 207 -9.28 -2.66 -19.24
C LEU A 207 -9.49 -1.17 -19.51
N MET A 208 -10.63 -0.83 -20.12
CA MET A 208 -10.99 0.54 -20.48
C MET A 208 -12.13 1.02 -19.59
N GLY A 209 -11.89 2.07 -18.83
CA GLY A 209 -12.89 2.67 -17.96
C GLY A 209 -12.37 3.94 -17.33
N GLU A 210 -13.25 4.72 -16.70
CA GLU A 210 -12.87 5.93 -15.98
C GLU A 210 -11.98 5.59 -14.77
N PRO A 211 -11.23 6.55 -14.22
CA PRO A 211 -10.48 6.36 -12.97
C PRO A 211 -11.42 5.96 -11.82
N GLY A 212 -10.98 5.09 -10.93
CA GLY A 212 -11.76 4.69 -9.75
C GLY A 212 -12.77 3.54 -9.96
N VAL A 213 -13.10 3.14 -11.19
CA VAL A 213 -14.10 2.07 -11.44
C VAL A 213 -13.66 0.64 -11.04
N GLY A 214 -12.43 0.46 -10.56
CA GLY A 214 -11.92 -0.84 -10.14
C GLY A 214 -11.19 -1.65 -11.22
N LYS A 215 -10.48 -0.98 -12.14
CA LYS A 215 -9.63 -1.66 -13.16
C LYS A 215 -8.54 -2.52 -12.52
N THR A 216 -7.82 -1.98 -11.54
CA THR A 216 -6.79 -2.70 -10.78
C THR A 216 -7.39 -3.87 -10.00
N ALA A 217 -8.57 -3.70 -9.40
CA ALA A 217 -9.29 -4.78 -8.72
C ALA A 217 -9.62 -5.96 -9.65
N ILE A 218 -9.89 -5.73 -10.95
CA ILE A 218 -10.08 -6.83 -11.91
C ILE A 218 -8.77 -7.60 -12.13
N ALA A 219 -7.63 -6.91 -12.23
CA ALA A 219 -6.33 -7.56 -12.35
C ALA A 219 -5.99 -8.38 -11.09
N GLU A 220 -6.23 -7.82 -9.91
CA GLU A 220 -6.11 -8.53 -8.63
C GLU A 220 -7.04 -9.75 -8.56
N GLY A 221 -8.27 -9.63 -9.06
CA GLY A 221 -9.23 -10.73 -9.14
C GLY A 221 -8.74 -11.87 -10.04
N VAL A 222 -8.06 -11.55 -11.15
CA VAL A 222 -7.38 -12.55 -11.99
C VAL A 222 -6.25 -13.22 -11.20
N ALA A 223 -5.42 -12.46 -10.48
CA ALA A 223 -4.37 -13.03 -9.63
C ALA A 223 -4.93 -13.95 -8.53
N GLN A 224 -6.06 -13.59 -7.92
CA GLN A 224 -6.75 -14.43 -6.94
C GLN A 224 -7.25 -15.74 -7.54
N ARG A 225 -7.81 -15.72 -8.76
CA ARG A 225 -8.22 -16.95 -9.44
C ARG A 225 -7.04 -17.84 -9.80
N ILE A 226 -5.95 -17.26 -10.30
CA ILE A 226 -4.69 -17.99 -10.58
C ILE A 226 -4.17 -18.64 -9.30
N ALA A 227 -4.10 -17.89 -8.19
CA ALA A 227 -3.62 -18.39 -6.91
C ALA A 227 -4.49 -19.52 -6.33
N LYS A 228 -5.80 -19.53 -6.62
CA LYS A 228 -6.74 -20.61 -6.24
C LYS A 228 -6.74 -21.79 -7.21
N GLY A 229 -6.10 -21.66 -8.38
CA GLY A 229 -6.18 -22.65 -9.46
C GLY A 229 -7.53 -22.69 -10.19
N ASP A 230 -8.42 -21.73 -9.94
CA ASP A 230 -9.73 -21.57 -10.62
C ASP A 230 -9.55 -20.84 -11.96
N VAL A 231 -8.71 -21.40 -12.83
CA VAL A 231 -8.38 -20.85 -14.14
C VAL A 231 -8.18 -21.96 -15.17
N PRO A 232 -8.32 -21.67 -16.48
CA PRO A 232 -7.93 -22.60 -17.53
C PRO A 232 -6.49 -23.09 -17.38
N GLU A 233 -6.20 -24.31 -17.85
CA GLU A 233 -4.89 -24.96 -17.69
C GLU A 233 -3.72 -24.06 -18.12
N TYR A 234 -3.88 -23.32 -19.21
CA TYR A 234 -2.90 -22.37 -19.73
C TYR A 234 -2.48 -21.28 -18.73
N LEU A 235 -3.33 -20.93 -17.78
CA LEU A 235 -3.09 -19.85 -16.79
C LEU A 235 -2.66 -20.38 -15.42
N LYS A 236 -2.75 -21.69 -15.14
CA LYS A 236 -2.49 -22.25 -13.79
C LYS A 236 -1.08 -22.02 -13.29
N GLU A 237 -0.08 -22.17 -14.17
CA GLU A 237 1.33 -21.98 -13.82
C GLU A 237 1.84 -20.54 -14.05
N LYS A 238 0.94 -19.61 -14.38
CA LYS A 238 1.33 -18.23 -14.66
C LYS A 238 1.37 -17.40 -13.39
N GLU A 239 2.16 -16.35 -13.42
CA GLU A 239 2.21 -15.33 -12.38
C GLU A 239 1.84 -13.97 -12.96
N LEU A 240 0.87 -13.31 -12.33
CA LEU A 240 0.50 -11.93 -12.63
C LEU A 240 1.33 -10.97 -11.79
N ILE A 241 2.06 -10.09 -12.47
CA ILE A 241 3.00 -9.14 -11.89
C ILE A 241 2.62 -7.73 -12.34
N SER A 242 2.41 -6.82 -11.39
CA SER A 242 2.09 -5.41 -11.63
C SER A 242 3.36 -4.59 -11.75
N LEU A 243 3.52 -3.85 -12.85
CA LEU A 243 4.64 -2.92 -13.01
C LEU A 243 4.42 -1.67 -12.15
N ASP A 244 5.44 -1.25 -11.41
CA ASP A 244 5.42 0.01 -10.67
C ASP A 244 6.14 1.10 -11.48
N LEU A 245 5.36 1.94 -12.17
CA LEU A 245 5.88 3.06 -12.94
C LEU A 245 6.58 4.10 -12.06
N GLY A 246 6.09 4.29 -10.82
CA GLY A 246 6.68 5.21 -9.86
C GLY A 246 8.08 4.77 -9.45
N ALA A 247 8.27 3.48 -9.15
CA ALA A 247 9.57 2.91 -8.82
C ALA A 247 10.57 3.00 -10.00
N LEU A 248 10.08 2.86 -11.24
CA LEU A 248 10.93 3.00 -12.42
C LEU A 248 11.44 4.43 -12.63
N VAL A 249 10.59 5.44 -12.38
CA VAL A 249 10.90 6.87 -12.53
C VAL A 249 11.65 7.43 -11.31
N ALA A 250 11.44 6.86 -10.13
CA ALA A 250 12.06 7.32 -8.89
C ALA A 250 13.60 7.31 -8.99
N GLY A 251 14.20 8.46 -8.70
CA GLY A 251 15.66 8.62 -8.70
C GLY A 251 16.31 8.60 -10.08
N THR A 252 15.55 8.64 -11.18
CA THR A 252 16.15 8.83 -12.51
C THR A 252 16.40 10.31 -12.76
N LYS A 253 17.65 10.68 -13.05
CA LYS A 253 17.99 12.05 -13.49
C LYS A 253 17.87 12.21 -15.00
N PHE A 254 17.95 11.09 -15.72
CA PHE A 254 17.96 11.05 -17.18
C PHE A 254 16.98 9.99 -17.71
N ARG A 255 16.33 10.28 -18.84
CA ARG A 255 15.41 9.36 -19.52
C ARG A 255 16.03 7.99 -19.85
N GLY A 256 17.33 7.96 -20.17
CA GLY A 256 18.04 6.72 -20.51
C GLY A 256 18.05 5.70 -19.36
N GLU A 257 18.10 6.15 -18.11
CA GLU A 257 18.10 5.27 -16.93
C GLU A 257 16.75 4.54 -16.78
N PHE A 258 15.64 5.24 -17.07
CA PHE A 258 14.32 4.60 -17.10
C PHE A 258 14.24 3.52 -18.18
N GLU A 259 14.69 3.83 -19.40
CA GLU A 259 14.67 2.87 -20.51
C GLU A 259 15.52 1.64 -20.20
N GLU A 260 16.67 1.82 -19.55
CA GLU A 260 17.53 0.73 -19.10
C GLU A 260 16.86 -0.15 -18.04
N ARG A 261 16.23 0.45 -17.03
CA ARG A 261 15.46 -0.29 -15.99
C ARG A 261 14.31 -1.07 -16.60
N LEU A 262 13.52 -0.44 -17.47
CA LEU A 262 12.42 -1.11 -18.17
C LEU A 262 12.94 -2.24 -19.06
N LYS A 263 14.09 -2.06 -19.71
CA LYS A 263 14.73 -3.10 -20.52
C LYS A 263 15.14 -4.30 -19.67
N ALA A 264 15.67 -4.07 -18.47
CA ALA A 264 16.03 -5.13 -17.52
C ALA A 264 14.78 -5.92 -17.09
N VAL A 265 13.69 -5.24 -16.72
CA VAL A 265 12.41 -5.87 -16.39
C VAL A 265 11.89 -6.72 -17.56
N LEU A 266 11.86 -6.17 -18.77
CA LEU A 266 11.41 -6.89 -19.97
C LEU A 266 12.29 -8.10 -20.31
N LYS A 267 13.61 -8.00 -20.09
CA LYS A 267 14.55 -9.11 -20.30
C LYS A 267 14.29 -10.26 -19.32
N GLU A 268 14.00 -9.97 -18.06
CA GLU A 268 13.60 -10.97 -17.06
C GLU A 268 12.26 -11.62 -17.41
N ILE A 269 11.26 -10.84 -17.85
CA ILE A 269 9.98 -11.37 -18.31
C ILE A 269 10.17 -12.33 -19.50
N LYS A 270 11.03 -11.96 -20.45
CA LYS A 270 11.39 -12.81 -21.60
C LYS A 270 12.05 -14.12 -21.14
N ALA A 271 12.95 -14.06 -20.17
CA ALA A 271 13.61 -15.23 -19.60
C ALA A 271 12.62 -16.15 -18.87
N GLY A 272 11.54 -15.60 -18.30
CA GLY A 272 10.44 -16.35 -17.70
C GLY A 272 9.61 -17.20 -18.68
N ALA A 273 9.96 -17.22 -19.97
CA ALA A 273 9.43 -18.13 -20.98
C ALA A 273 7.88 -18.21 -21.03
N GLY A 274 7.21 -17.06 -20.87
CA GLY A 274 5.75 -16.96 -20.96
C GLY A 274 4.99 -17.34 -19.70
N LYS A 275 5.66 -17.62 -18.57
CA LYS A 275 5.03 -17.81 -17.25
C LYS A 275 4.54 -16.50 -16.64
N ILE A 276 5.13 -15.37 -17.03
CA ILE A 276 4.78 -14.06 -16.46
C ILE A 276 3.73 -13.36 -17.34
N ILE A 277 2.69 -12.85 -16.68
CA ILE A 277 1.73 -11.88 -17.23
C ILE A 277 2.03 -10.54 -16.57
N LEU A 278 2.27 -9.51 -17.37
CA LEU A 278 2.58 -8.17 -16.88
C LEU A 278 1.30 -7.32 -16.85
N PHE A 279 0.88 -6.89 -15.66
CA PHE A 279 -0.12 -5.85 -15.50
C PHE A 279 0.54 -4.47 -15.57
N ILE A 280 0.01 -3.60 -16.42
CA ILE A 280 0.48 -2.23 -16.60
C ILE A 280 -0.72 -1.33 -16.36
N ASP A 281 -0.75 -0.70 -15.18
CA ASP A 281 -1.70 0.39 -14.95
C ASP A 281 -1.28 1.62 -15.75
N GLU A 282 -2.26 2.42 -16.16
CA GLU A 282 -2.06 3.58 -17.03
C GLU A 282 -1.21 3.26 -18.27
N LEU A 283 -1.53 2.16 -18.98
CA LEU A 283 -0.77 1.65 -20.12
C LEU A 283 -0.38 2.74 -21.13
N HIS A 284 -1.26 3.73 -21.36
CA HIS A 284 -1.03 4.85 -22.25
C HIS A 284 0.21 5.69 -21.93
N THR A 285 0.69 5.70 -20.68
CA THR A 285 1.91 6.41 -20.28
C THR A 285 3.16 5.82 -20.92
N LEU A 286 3.18 4.51 -21.19
CA LEU A 286 4.30 3.80 -21.83
C LEU A 286 4.23 3.80 -23.35
N VAL A 287 3.02 3.88 -23.92
CA VAL A 287 2.79 3.86 -25.39
C VAL A 287 2.41 5.22 -25.96
N GLY A 288 2.31 6.25 -25.13
CA GLY A 288 1.90 7.59 -25.50
C GLY A 288 2.99 8.32 -26.26
N ALA A 289 2.76 8.54 -27.56
CA ALA A 289 3.62 9.36 -28.41
C ALA A 289 3.74 10.81 -27.88
N GLY A 290 4.87 11.12 -27.22
CA GLY A 290 5.63 12.39 -27.28
C GLY A 290 4.91 13.75 -27.20
N ALA A 291 3.64 13.85 -26.79
CA ALA A 291 2.87 15.09 -26.90
C ALA A 291 2.94 16.02 -25.68
N ALA A 292 3.65 15.62 -24.63
CA ALA A 292 4.05 16.50 -23.54
C ALA A 292 5.55 16.31 -23.33
N GLU A 293 6.29 17.38 -23.01
CA GLU A 293 7.75 17.45 -22.87
C GLU A 293 8.39 16.47 -21.83
N GLY A 294 7.65 15.47 -21.34
CA GLY A 294 8.11 14.44 -20.39
C GLY A 294 7.55 13.03 -20.61
N ALA A 295 6.77 12.75 -21.66
CA ALA A 295 6.23 11.40 -21.89
C ALA A 295 7.31 10.43 -22.42
N ILE A 296 7.48 9.29 -21.75
CA ILE A 296 8.50 8.30 -22.07
C ILE A 296 7.93 7.30 -23.08
N ASP A 297 8.44 7.34 -24.32
CA ASP A 297 8.00 6.43 -25.39
C ASP A 297 8.71 5.08 -25.29
N ALA A 298 8.15 4.17 -24.49
CA ALA A 298 8.58 2.79 -24.37
C ALA A 298 7.90 1.86 -25.41
N ALA A 299 7.06 2.39 -26.30
CA ALA A 299 6.30 1.59 -27.27
C ALA A 299 7.23 0.75 -28.16
N ASN A 300 8.39 1.31 -28.53
CA ASN A 300 9.39 0.65 -29.36
C ASN A 300 10.03 -0.57 -28.69
N MET A 301 10.05 -0.62 -27.35
CA MET A 301 10.56 -1.76 -26.58
C MET A 301 9.50 -2.86 -26.45
N LEU A 302 8.23 -2.47 -26.27
CA LEU A 302 7.11 -3.39 -26.05
C LEU A 302 6.64 -4.07 -27.36
N LYS A 303 6.53 -3.31 -28.46
CA LYS A 303 5.99 -3.77 -29.75
C LYS A 303 6.64 -5.07 -30.26
N PRO A 304 7.97 -5.22 -30.29
CA PRO A 304 8.60 -6.44 -30.80
C PRO A 304 8.26 -7.67 -29.95
N MET A 305 8.20 -7.53 -28.63
CA MET A 305 7.89 -8.63 -27.71
C MET A 305 6.43 -9.05 -27.79
N LEU A 306 5.51 -8.08 -27.86
CA LEU A 306 4.09 -8.30 -28.12
C LEU A 306 3.86 -8.95 -29.50
N ALA A 307 4.64 -8.57 -30.51
CA ALA A 307 4.56 -9.13 -31.85
C ALA A 307 4.97 -10.61 -31.90
N ARG A 308 6.00 -10.98 -31.13
CA ARG A 308 6.53 -12.36 -31.05
C ARG A 308 5.78 -13.24 -30.03
N GLY A 309 4.85 -12.67 -29.25
CA GLY A 309 4.18 -13.40 -28.18
C GLY A 309 5.08 -13.71 -26.98
N GLU A 310 6.23 -13.04 -26.87
CA GLU A 310 7.16 -13.16 -25.75
C GLU A 310 6.65 -12.43 -24.50
N LEU A 311 5.80 -11.42 -24.69
CA LEU A 311 5.19 -10.62 -23.64
C LEU A 311 3.67 -10.80 -23.65
N HIS A 312 3.11 -11.19 -22.50
CA HIS A 312 1.67 -11.20 -22.25
C HIS A 312 1.33 -10.10 -21.26
N THR A 313 0.38 -9.23 -21.61
CA THR A 313 0.05 -8.07 -20.79
C THR A 313 -1.44 -7.94 -20.51
N ILE A 314 -1.76 -7.40 -19.34
CA ILE A 314 -3.06 -6.81 -19.02
C ILE A 314 -2.81 -5.30 -18.88
N GLY A 315 -3.38 -4.49 -19.75
CA GLY A 315 -3.31 -3.03 -19.64
C GLY A 315 -4.53 -2.45 -18.95
N ALA A 316 -4.39 -1.29 -18.31
CA ALA A 316 -5.52 -0.46 -17.89
C ALA A 316 -5.33 0.98 -18.38
N THR A 317 -6.41 1.63 -18.85
CA THR A 317 -6.39 3.02 -19.36
C THR A 317 -7.81 3.58 -19.46
N THR A 318 -7.97 4.88 -19.71
CA THR A 318 -9.28 5.47 -20.01
C THR A 318 -9.67 5.26 -21.47
N LEU A 319 -10.97 5.35 -21.78
CA LEU A 319 -11.45 5.23 -23.16
C LEU A 319 -10.80 6.27 -24.09
N LYS A 320 -10.65 7.51 -23.61
CA LYS A 320 -10.07 8.63 -24.37
C LYS A 320 -8.60 8.37 -24.71
N GLU A 321 -7.83 7.86 -23.75
CA GLU A 321 -6.42 7.51 -23.96
C GLU A 321 -6.25 6.32 -24.89
N TYR A 322 -7.09 5.29 -24.76
CA TYR A 322 -7.08 4.14 -25.65
C TYR A 322 -7.25 4.58 -27.11
N GLN A 323 -8.29 5.39 -27.37
CA GLN A 323 -8.58 5.94 -28.70
C GLN A 323 -7.43 6.81 -29.22
N LYS A 324 -6.77 7.57 -28.35
CA LYS A 324 -5.70 8.50 -28.73
C LYS A 324 -4.37 7.80 -29.01
N HIS A 325 -4.00 6.79 -28.22
CA HIS A 325 -2.64 6.24 -28.19
C HIS A 325 -2.53 4.78 -28.66
N ILE A 326 -3.57 3.96 -28.47
CA ILE A 326 -3.51 2.52 -28.78
C ILE A 326 -4.26 2.21 -30.08
N GLU A 327 -5.47 2.73 -30.24
CA GLU A 327 -6.32 2.46 -31.42
C GLU A 327 -5.73 3.04 -32.71
N LYS A 328 -5.05 4.19 -32.62
CA LYS A 328 -4.37 4.81 -33.77
C LYS A 328 -3.11 4.07 -34.22
N ASP A 329 -2.53 3.21 -33.36
CA ASP A 329 -1.33 2.45 -33.67
C ASP A 329 -1.69 1.03 -34.13
N ALA A 330 -1.63 0.79 -35.44
CA ALA A 330 -1.99 -0.48 -36.04
C ALA A 330 -1.12 -1.69 -35.59
N ALA A 331 0.04 -1.47 -34.97
CA ALA A 331 0.83 -2.55 -34.38
C ALA A 331 0.28 -2.96 -33.02
N LEU A 332 -0.11 -1.99 -32.18
CA LEU A 332 -0.69 -2.23 -30.86
C LEU A 332 -2.14 -2.72 -30.94
N GLU A 333 -2.95 -2.12 -31.81
CA GLU A 333 -4.37 -2.47 -32.01
C GLU A 333 -4.57 -3.94 -32.44
N ARG A 334 -3.60 -4.52 -33.14
CA ARG A 334 -3.59 -5.93 -33.55
C ARG A 334 -3.14 -6.90 -32.44
N ARG A 335 -2.69 -6.39 -31.29
CA ARG A 335 -2.20 -7.19 -30.15
C ARG A 335 -3.04 -7.03 -28.92
N PHE A 336 -3.70 -5.88 -28.77
CA PHE A 336 -4.59 -5.60 -27.67
C PHE A 336 -6.06 -5.90 -28.00
N GLN A 337 -6.81 -6.31 -26.99
CA GLN A 337 -8.25 -6.48 -27.04
C GLN A 337 -8.89 -5.58 -25.99
N PRO A 338 -9.74 -4.61 -26.38
CA PRO A 338 -10.47 -3.79 -25.42
C PRO A 338 -11.45 -4.63 -24.60
N VAL A 339 -11.50 -4.34 -23.29
CA VAL A 339 -12.46 -4.86 -22.31
C VAL A 339 -13.03 -3.65 -21.57
N LEU A 340 -14.29 -3.32 -21.82
CA LEU A 340 -14.96 -2.19 -21.17
C LEU A 340 -15.24 -2.52 -19.70
N VAL A 341 -14.86 -1.62 -18.82
CA VAL A 341 -15.13 -1.67 -17.37
C VAL A 341 -16.03 -0.48 -17.06
N VAL A 342 -17.29 -0.80 -16.77
CA VAL A 342 -18.29 0.21 -16.43
C VAL A 342 -18.26 0.49 -14.92
N GLU A 343 -18.62 1.72 -14.57
CA GLU A 343 -18.93 2.08 -13.19
C GLU A 343 -20.02 1.15 -12.64
N PRO A 344 -19.86 0.58 -11.44
CA PRO A 344 -20.88 -0.25 -10.81
C PRO A 344 -22.10 0.58 -10.44
N SER A 345 -23.26 -0.06 -10.37
CA SER A 345 -24.47 0.58 -9.84
C SER A 345 -24.32 0.90 -8.34
N VAL A 346 -25.23 1.70 -7.78
CA VAL A 346 -25.28 1.95 -6.33
C VAL A 346 -25.46 0.63 -5.56
N GLU A 347 -26.33 -0.26 -6.06
CA GLU A 347 -26.56 -1.59 -5.45
C GLU A 347 -25.32 -2.47 -5.48
N ASP A 348 -24.60 -2.50 -6.61
CA ASP A 348 -23.35 -3.23 -6.74
C ASP A 348 -22.26 -2.65 -5.83
N THR A 349 -22.20 -1.32 -5.73
CA THR A 349 -21.27 -0.64 -4.82
C THR A 349 -21.56 -1.00 -3.36
N ILE A 350 -22.82 -1.06 -2.95
CA ILE A 350 -23.21 -1.52 -1.61
C ILE A 350 -22.72 -2.95 -1.37
N ALA A 351 -22.85 -3.84 -2.36
CA ALA A 351 -22.34 -5.21 -2.26
C ALA A 351 -20.82 -5.26 -2.14
N ILE A 352 -20.10 -4.42 -2.90
CA ILE A 352 -18.64 -4.27 -2.83
C ILE A 352 -18.23 -3.81 -1.41
N LEU A 353 -18.83 -2.71 -0.93
CA LEU A 353 -18.55 -2.16 0.40
C LEU A 353 -18.81 -3.18 1.51
N ARG A 354 -19.91 -3.95 1.41
CA ARG A 354 -20.21 -5.02 2.38
C ARG A 354 -19.15 -6.11 2.42
N GLY A 355 -18.58 -6.49 1.28
CA GLY A 355 -17.57 -7.55 1.25
C GLY A 355 -16.17 -7.09 1.64
N ILE A 356 -15.85 -5.79 1.55
CA ILE A 356 -14.59 -5.24 2.09
C ILE A 356 -14.73 -4.72 3.53
N LYS A 357 -15.96 -4.54 4.02
CA LYS A 357 -16.29 -3.99 5.34
C LYS A 357 -15.40 -4.52 6.47
N GLU A 358 -15.31 -5.84 6.60
CA GLU A 358 -14.59 -6.48 7.71
C GLU A 358 -13.11 -6.06 7.73
N LYS A 359 -12.46 -5.90 6.57
CA LYS A 359 -11.07 -5.47 6.48
C LYS A 359 -10.87 -4.03 6.94
N TYR A 360 -11.78 -3.12 6.55
CA TYR A 360 -11.73 -1.72 6.98
C TYR A 360 -12.02 -1.58 8.48
N GLU A 361 -12.97 -2.35 9.01
CA GLU A 361 -13.22 -2.40 10.46
C GLU A 361 -11.99 -2.85 11.25
N VAL A 362 -11.27 -3.87 10.76
CA VAL A 362 -10.03 -4.36 11.41
C VAL A 362 -8.90 -3.34 11.30
N HIS A 363 -8.71 -2.74 10.11
CA HIS A 363 -7.65 -1.77 9.86
C HIS A 363 -7.77 -0.53 10.76
N HIS A 364 -8.98 0.05 10.82
CA HIS A 364 -9.25 1.24 11.62
C HIS A 364 -9.59 0.94 13.08
N GLY A 365 -9.99 -0.29 13.39
CA GLY A 365 -10.42 -0.66 14.73
C GLY A 365 -11.77 -0.06 15.13
N VAL A 366 -12.63 0.23 14.14
CA VAL A 366 -13.98 0.79 14.35
C VAL A 366 -15.03 -0.15 13.75
N ARG A 367 -16.29 0.02 14.14
CA ARG A 367 -17.42 -0.66 13.51
C ARG A 367 -17.96 0.19 12.36
N ILE A 368 -18.47 -0.42 11.31
CA ILE A 368 -19.13 0.29 10.20
C ILE A 368 -20.58 -0.23 10.14
N THR A 369 -21.58 0.64 10.26
CA THR A 369 -22.98 0.19 10.16
C THR A 369 -23.35 -0.12 8.72
N ASP A 370 -24.37 -0.97 8.52
CA ASP A 370 -24.90 -1.20 7.16
C ASP A 370 -25.52 0.09 6.58
N SER A 371 -26.14 0.92 7.43
CA SER A 371 -26.64 2.24 7.02
C SER A 371 -25.53 3.17 6.53
N ALA A 372 -24.34 3.14 7.14
CA ALA A 372 -23.19 3.92 6.66
C ALA A 372 -22.74 3.46 5.28
N ILE A 373 -22.75 2.15 5.00
CA ILE A 373 -22.41 1.60 3.69
C ILE A 373 -23.39 2.08 2.63
N VAL A 374 -24.70 2.00 2.92
CA VAL A 374 -25.75 2.48 2.01
C VAL A 374 -25.59 3.98 1.77
N ALA A 375 -25.42 4.77 2.84
CA ALA A 375 -25.20 6.21 2.76
C ALA A 375 -23.94 6.56 1.94
N ALA A 376 -22.84 5.82 2.10
CA ALA A 376 -21.61 6.07 1.35
C ALA A 376 -21.83 5.93 -0.15
N ALA A 377 -22.50 4.85 -0.59
CA ALA A 377 -22.81 4.63 -1.99
C ALA A 377 -23.79 5.68 -2.55
N GLU A 378 -24.90 5.93 -1.84
CA GLU A 378 -25.95 6.84 -2.29
C GLU A 378 -25.52 8.32 -2.29
N LEU A 379 -24.87 8.78 -1.22
CA LEU A 379 -24.42 10.17 -1.11
C LEU A 379 -23.25 10.44 -2.05
N SER A 380 -22.35 9.48 -2.25
CA SER A 380 -21.29 9.61 -3.24
C SER A 380 -21.87 9.79 -4.64
N ALA A 381 -22.74 8.88 -5.07
CA ALA A 381 -23.35 8.93 -6.40
C ALA A 381 -24.16 10.22 -6.64
N ARG A 382 -24.70 10.81 -5.58
CA ARG A 382 -25.59 11.98 -5.66
C ARG A 382 -24.83 13.31 -5.61
N TYR A 383 -23.78 13.41 -4.80
CA TYR A 383 -23.15 14.69 -4.46
C TYR A 383 -21.69 14.83 -4.95
N VAL A 384 -21.02 13.74 -5.30
CA VAL A 384 -19.62 13.73 -5.76
C VAL A 384 -19.59 13.36 -7.25
N ALA A 385 -19.72 14.36 -8.12
CA ALA A 385 -19.98 14.15 -9.56
C ALA A 385 -18.72 14.03 -10.44
N ASP A 386 -17.56 14.42 -9.92
CA ASP A 386 -16.26 14.46 -10.63
C ASP A 386 -15.46 13.16 -10.50
N ARG A 387 -16.05 12.17 -9.86
CA ARG A 387 -15.36 11.03 -9.26
C ARG A 387 -16.34 9.83 -9.31
N PHE A 388 -15.81 8.61 -9.49
CA PHE A 388 -16.62 7.45 -9.89
C PHE A 388 -16.67 6.36 -8.82
N LEU A 389 -17.78 5.62 -8.78
CA LEU A 389 -17.92 4.42 -7.97
C LEU A 389 -17.04 3.27 -8.51
N PRO A 390 -16.58 2.35 -7.64
CA PRO A 390 -16.81 2.30 -6.20
C PRO A 390 -15.78 3.11 -5.39
N ASP A 391 -14.70 3.62 -6.00
CA ASP A 391 -13.58 4.30 -5.34
C ASP A 391 -14.02 5.39 -4.36
N THR A 392 -14.91 6.27 -4.82
CA THR A 392 -15.42 7.37 -4.01
C THR A 392 -16.15 6.92 -2.75
N ALA A 393 -16.95 5.87 -2.83
CA ALA A 393 -17.71 5.37 -1.70
C ALA A 393 -16.79 4.63 -0.71
N ILE A 394 -15.77 3.94 -1.22
CA ILE A 394 -14.73 3.32 -0.40
C ILE A 394 -13.96 4.40 0.37
N ASP A 395 -13.56 5.48 -0.31
CA ASP A 395 -12.82 6.60 0.27
C ASP A 395 -13.65 7.33 1.35
N LEU A 396 -14.97 7.51 1.13
CA LEU A 396 -15.86 8.05 2.16
C LEU A 396 -15.91 7.18 3.43
N VAL A 397 -15.99 5.86 3.26
CA VAL A 397 -15.97 4.92 4.39
C VAL A 397 -14.63 4.95 5.10
N ASP A 398 -13.52 4.99 4.35
CA ASP A 398 -12.16 5.06 4.88
C ASP A 398 -11.91 6.34 5.69
N GLU A 399 -12.28 7.50 5.13
CA GLU A 399 -12.13 8.79 5.81
C GLU A 399 -13.00 8.87 7.07
N ALA A 400 -14.25 8.40 7.00
CA ALA A 400 -15.14 8.38 8.16
C ALA A 400 -14.63 7.43 9.26
N ALA A 401 -14.10 6.27 8.90
CA ALA A 401 -13.51 5.32 9.83
C ALA A 401 -12.23 5.86 10.48
N SER A 402 -11.37 6.50 9.70
CA SER A 402 -10.14 7.14 10.16
C SER A 402 -10.45 8.32 11.11
N ALA A 403 -11.43 9.16 10.77
CA ALA A 403 -11.86 10.26 11.61
C ALA A 403 -12.41 9.77 12.96
N LEU A 404 -13.24 8.74 12.96
CA LEU A 404 -13.79 8.14 14.18
C LEU A 404 -12.70 7.49 15.03
N ARG A 405 -11.73 6.82 14.41
CA ARG A 405 -10.57 6.26 15.12
C ARG A 405 -9.79 7.35 15.85
N MET A 406 -9.53 8.47 15.18
CA MET A 406 -8.83 9.60 15.77
C MET A 406 -9.60 10.17 16.97
N GLU A 407 -10.94 10.25 16.88
CA GLU A 407 -11.81 10.67 17.99
C GLU A 407 -11.72 9.73 19.20
N ILE A 408 -11.72 8.41 18.98
CA ILE A 408 -11.57 7.40 20.04
C ILE A 408 -10.21 7.47 20.73
N GLU A 409 -9.12 7.67 19.97
CA GLU A 409 -7.76 7.76 20.49
C GLU A 409 -7.49 9.12 21.17
N SER A 410 -8.30 10.14 20.87
CA SER A 410 -8.16 11.49 21.40
C SER A 410 -8.94 11.69 22.70
N GLN A 411 -8.52 12.70 23.45
CA GLN A 411 -9.26 13.15 24.63
C GLN A 411 -10.60 13.79 24.20
N PRO A 412 -11.73 13.47 24.87
CA PRO A 412 -13.02 14.09 24.56
C PRO A 412 -12.95 15.61 24.73
N GLU A 413 -13.63 16.34 23.84
CA GLU A 413 -13.62 17.80 23.85
C GLU A 413 -14.11 18.37 25.18
N GLU A 414 -15.14 17.77 25.78
CA GLU A 414 -15.66 18.14 27.10
C GLU A 414 -14.57 18.04 28.18
N LEU A 415 -13.75 16.98 28.14
CA LEU A 415 -12.66 16.78 29.10
C LEU A 415 -11.53 17.80 28.88
N ASP A 416 -11.17 18.08 27.62
CA ASP A 416 -10.18 19.12 27.28
C ASP A 416 -10.66 20.51 27.75
N GLN A 417 -11.93 20.86 27.54
CA GLN A 417 -12.51 22.11 28.02
C GLN A 417 -12.47 22.22 29.55
N LEU A 418 -12.82 21.14 30.27
CA LEU A 418 -12.72 21.08 31.73
C LEU A 418 -11.27 21.27 32.20
N GLN A 419 -10.31 20.57 31.59
CA GLN A 419 -8.89 20.69 31.95
C GLN A 419 -8.33 22.08 31.69
N ARG A 420 -8.67 22.71 30.55
CA ARG A 420 -8.29 24.10 30.27
C ARG A 420 -8.84 25.06 31.31
N LYS A 421 -10.11 24.89 31.72
CA LYS A 421 -10.73 25.73 32.76
C LYS A 421 -10.08 25.52 34.13
N ILE A 422 -9.76 24.28 34.50
CA ILE A 422 -9.01 23.95 35.71
C ILE A 422 -7.63 24.63 35.67
N MET A 423 -6.92 24.56 34.55
CA MET A 423 -5.60 25.17 34.42
C MET A 423 -5.66 26.69 34.55
N GLN A 424 -6.65 27.34 33.93
CA GLN A 424 -6.87 28.79 34.09
C GLN A 424 -7.10 29.18 35.56
N LEU A 425 -7.98 28.47 36.27
CA LEU A 425 -8.27 28.73 37.68
C LEU A 425 -7.05 28.45 38.58
N GLN A 426 -6.23 27.45 38.26
CA GLN A 426 -4.98 27.18 38.97
C GLN A 426 -3.97 28.31 38.78
N ILE A 427 -3.84 28.86 37.57
CA ILE A 427 -2.97 30.01 37.30
C ILE A 427 -3.47 31.24 38.08
N GLU A 428 -4.77 31.52 38.03
CA GLU A 428 -5.39 32.60 38.80
C GLU A 428 -5.15 32.43 40.31
N GLN A 429 -5.31 31.20 40.84
CA GLN A 429 -5.02 30.88 42.24
C GLN A 429 -3.55 31.17 42.61
N GLN A 430 -2.60 30.84 41.74
CA GLN A 430 -1.17 31.08 41.99
C GLN A 430 -0.79 32.56 41.88
N ALA A 431 -1.47 33.32 41.01
CA ALA A 431 -1.29 34.77 40.93
C ALA A 431 -1.81 35.46 42.20
N LEU A 432 -3.05 35.16 42.60
CA LEU A 432 -3.70 35.72 43.81
C LEU A 432 -2.98 35.34 45.11
N LYS A 433 -2.22 34.24 45.13
CA LYS A 433 -1.39 33.89 46.29
C LYS A 433 -0.31 34.93 46.60
N LYS A 434 0.10 35.74 45.63
CA LYS A 434 1.13 36.80 45.77
C LYS A 434 0.56 38.16 46.15
N GLU A 435 -0.77 38.30 46.21
CA GLU A 435 -1.46 39.54 46.55
C GLU A 435 -1.99 39.51 48.00
N GLU A 436 -2.21 40.68 48.59
CA GLU A 436 -2.70 40.85 49.96
C GLU A 436 -4.06 41.59 49.97
N GLY A 437 -5.01 41.15 50.79
CA GLY A 437 -6.31 41.82 50.97
C GLY A 437 -7.49 40.88 51.21
N LYS A 438 -8.60 41.43 51.73
CA LYS A 438 -9.84 40.66 51.99
C LYS A 438 -10.49 40.13 50.72
N GLU A 439 -10.52 40.93 49.65
CA GLU A 439 -11.11 40.53 48.35
C GLU A 439 -10.37 39.33 47.74
N ARG A 440 -9.05 39.26 47.95
CA ARG A 440 -8.20 38.12 47.55
C ARG A 440 -8.59 36.83 48.27
N ASP A 441 -8.82 36.90 49.58
CA ASP A 441 -9.18 35.71 50.37
C ASP A 441 -10.56 35.16 49.99
N GLU A 442 -11.54 36.04 49.74
CA GLU A 442 -12.88 35.68 49.24
C GLU A 442 -12.82 35.05 47.84
N ARG A 443 -12.02 35.62 46.93
CA ARG A 443 -11.82 35.06 45.58
C ARG A 443 -11.11 33.71 45.62
N LEU A 444 -10.10 33.54 46.48
CA LEU A 444 -9.41 32.26 46.66
C LEU A 444 -10.34 31.16 47.17
N GLN A 445 -11.24 31.46 48.11
CA GLN A 445 -12.25 30.48 48.56
C GLN A 445 -13.20 30.08 47.42
N THR A 446 -13.61 31.04 46.60
CA THR A 446 -14.46 30.78 45.43
C THR A 446 -13.75 29.87 44.43
N ILE A 447 -12.50 30.20 44.08
CA ILE A 447 -11.68 29.40 43.16
C ILE A 447 -11.43 27.99 43.70
N ASP A 448 -11.18 27.82 45.01
CA ASP A 448 -10.99 26.49 45.61
C ASP A 448 -12.27 25.62 45.50
N GLY A 449 -13.43 26.23 45.70
CA GLY A 449 -14.72 25.59 45.48
C GLY A 449 -14.94 25.18 44.03
N GLU A 450 -14.72 26.09 43.08
CA GLU A 450 -14.84 25.81 41.64
C GLU A 450 -13.85 24.73 41.18
N LEU A 451 -12.60 24.78 41.64
CA LEU A 451 -11.57 23.79 41.31
C LEU A 451 -11.97 22.39 41.79
N LYS A 452 -12.49 22.24 43.02
CA LYS A 452 -12.94 20.94 43.52
C LYS A 452 -14.05 20.34 42.67
N VAL A 453 -15.04 21.15 42.30
CA VAL A 453 -16.15 20.70 41.45
C VAL A 453 -15.66 20.29 40.07
N LEU A 454 -14.85 21.13 39.41
CA LEU A 454 -14.35 20.85 38.07
C LEU A 454 -13.37 19.66 38.04
N GLN A 455 -12.52 19.52 39.06
CA GLN A 455 -11.60 18.39 39.17
C GLN A 455 -12.33 17.07 39.37
N GLU A 456 -13.39 17.04 40.18
CA GLU A 456 -14.19 15.83 40.38
C GLU A 456 -14.92 15.44 39.08
N GLN A 457 -15.52 16.41 38.38
CA GLN A 457 -16.15 16.20 37.07
C GLN A 457 -15.15 15.69 36.02
N ALA A 458 -13.98 16.31 35.93
CA ALA A 458 -12.94 15.90 34.99
C ALA A 458 -12.43 14.49 35.30
N LYS A 459 -12.21 14.17 36.57
CA LYS A 459 -11.75 12.84 37.01
C LYS A 459 -12.79 11.75 36.72
N GLU A 460 -14.07 12.03 36.97
CA GLU A 460 -15.16 11.11 36.65
C GLU A 460 -15.23 10.83 35.14
N LEU A 461 -15.19 11.90 34.33
CA LEU A 461 -15.23 11.80 32.87
C LEU A 461 -14.00 11.08 32.32
N GLU A 462 -12.81 11.35 32.86
CA GLU A 462 -11.57 10.68 32.49
C GLU A 462 -11.58 9.18 32.81
N LEU A 463 -12.08 8.79 33.98
CA LEU A 463 -12.21 7.38 34.37
C LEU A 463 -13.15 6.63 33.43
N ARG A 464 -14.30 7.22 33.10
CA ARG A 464 -15.26 6.63 32.14
C ARG A 464 -14.66 6.51 30.75
N TRP A 465 -14.04 7.57 30.24
CA TRP A 465 -13.37 7.56 28.94
C TRP A 465 -12.29 6.47 28.84
N ARG A 466 -11.43 6.35 29.87
CA ARG A 466 -10.40 5.30 29.91
C ARG A 466 -11.01 3.90 29.89
N MET A 467 -12.10 3.67 30.65
CA MET A 467 -12.80 2.37 30.65
C MET A 467 -13.39 2.04 29.28
N GLU A 468 -14.08 2.98 28.63
CA GLU A 468 -14.63 2.78 27.28
C GLU A 468 -13.52 2.49 26.27
N ARG A 469 -12.46 3.30 26.27
CA ARG A 469 -11.30 3.15 25.37
C ARG A 469 -10.63 1.79 25.53
N ASP A 470 -10.39 1.35 26.77
CA ASP A 470 -9.72 0.07 27.04
C ASP A 470 -10.58 -1.14 26.63
N LEU A 471 -11.91 -1.03 26.69
CA LEU A 471 -12.83 -2.06 26.16
C LEU A 471 -12.78 -2.11 24.63
N ILE A 472 -12.85 -0.96 23.97
CA ILE A 472 -12.75 -0.85 22.50
C ILE A 472 -11.41 -1.42 22.01
N ALA A 473 -10.31 -1.11 22.70
CA ALA A 473 -8.98 -1.63 22.38
C ALA A 473 -8.92 -3.17 22.45
N LYS A 474 -9.55 -3.79 23.46
CA LYS A 474 -9.64 -5.26 23.58
C LYS A 474 -10.48 -5.90 22.47
N VAL A 475 -11.62 -5.29 22.12
CA VAL A 475 -12.45 -5.76 20.99
C VAL A 475 -11.64 -5.74 19.69
N ARG A 476 -10.86 -4.67 19.47
CA ARG A 476 -9.98 -4.53 18.30
C ARG A 476 -8.90 -5.62 18.25
N GLU A 477 -8.25 -5.90 19.37
CA GLU A 477 -7.24 -6.97 19.47
C GLU A 477 -7.84 -8.33 19.08
N LEU A 478 -9.01 -8.67 19.63
CA LEU A 478 -9.71 -9.91 19.32
C LEU A 478 -10.13 -10.00 17.84
N LYS A 479 -10.65 -8.90 17.26
CA LYS A 479 -10.98 -8.84 15.82
C LYS A 479 -9.75 -9.07 14.94
N THR A 480 -8.62 -8.47 15.29
CA THR A 480 -7.35 -8.66 14.57
C THR A 480 -6.88 -10.11 14.63
N ASN A 481 -6.99 -10.74 15.80
CA ASN A 481 -6.67 -12.15 15.98
C ASN A 481 -7.58 -13.08 15.16
N ILE A 482 -8.89 -12.78 15.07
CA ILE A 482 -9.82 -13.53 14.21
C ILE A 482 -9.39 -13.47 12.75
N GLU A 483 -8.99 -12.29 12.25
CA GLU A 483 -8.61 -12.14 10.84
C GLU A 483 -7.29 -12.87 10.52
N GLN A 484 -6.31 -12.82 11.41
CA GLN A 484 -5.09 -13.61 11.29
C GLN A 484 -5.39 -15.12 11.26
N LEU A 485 -6.30 -15.57 12.12
CA LEU A 485 -6.75 -16.97 12.16
C LEU A 485 -7.50 -17.36 10.89
N ARG A 486 -8.34 -16.50 10.31
CA ARG A 486 -9.01 -16.75 9.03
C ARG A 486 -7.99 -16.92 7.90
N GLY A 487 -7.01 -16.02 7.81
CA GLY A 487 -5.92 -16.14 6.84
C GLY A 487 -5.03 -17.38 7.05
N GLU A 488 -4.86 -17.82 8.30
CA GLU A 488 -4.20 -19.10 8.63
C GLU A 488 -5.04 -20.31 8.20
N ALA A 489 -6.35 -20.29 8.46
CA ALA A 489 -7.27 -21.35 8.06
C ALA A 489 -7.31 -21.53 6.54
N ASP A 490 -7.29 -20.44 5.78
CA ASP A 490 -7.29 -20.50 4.31
C ASP A 490 -5.95 -21.01 3.75
N ARG A 491 -4.82 -20.75 4.45
CA ARG A 491 -3.53 -21.38 4.13
C ARG A 491 -3.54 -22.88 4.44
N ALA A 492 -3.95 -23.25 5.65
CA ALA A 492 -4.04 -24.65 6.08
C ALA A 492 -5.00 -25.47 5.19
N SER A 493 -6.10 -24.87 4.73
CA SER A 493 -7.04 -25.52 3.81
C SER A 493 -6.41 -25.82 2.45
N ARG A 494 -5.50 -24.97 1.96
CA ARG A 494 -4.78 -25.18 0.70
C ARG A 494 -3.69 -26.23 0.82
N GLU A 495 -3.05 -26.31 1.98
CA GLU A 495 -2.05 -27.33 2.31
C GLU A 495 -2.67 -28.70 2.63
N GLY A 496 -4.01 -28.80 2.67
CA GLY A 496 -4.73 -30.02 3.00
C GLY A 496 -4.75 -30.37 4.50
N ASN A 497 -4.32 -29.44 5.36
CA ASN A 497 -4.32 -29.63 6.81
C ASN A 497 -5.71 -29.36 7.41
N LEU A 498 -6.64 -30.29 7.17
CA LEU A 498 -8.03 -30.18 7.61
C LEU A 498 -8.19 -30.13 9.14
N GLN A 499 -7.26 -30.73 9.89
CA GLN A 499 -7.27 -30.69 11.35
C GLN A 499 -7.07 -29.26 11.87
N ARG A 500 -6.07 -28.55 11.33
CA ARG A 500 -5.82 -27.15 11.70
C ARG A 500 -6.96 -26.23 11.30
N VAL A 501 -7.57 -26.46 10.13
CA VAL A 501 -8.76 -25.72 9.68
C VAL A 501 -9.91 -25.90 10.67
N ALA A 502 -10.16 -27.13 11.13
CA ALA A 502 -11.24 -27.42 12.06
C ALA A 502 -11.01 -26.77 13.44
N GLU A 503 -9.78 -26.85 13.98
CA GLU A 503 -9.39 -26.20 15.24
C GLU A 503 -9.64 -24.68 15.19
N ILE A 504 -9.29 -24.05 14.07
CA ILE A 504 -9.47 -22.62 13.89
C ILE A 504 -10.95 -22.25 13.72
N ARG A 505 -11.64 -22.86 12.74
CA ARG A 505 -13.01 -22.49 12.35
C ARG A 505 -14.06 -22.85 13.41
N TYR A 506 -13.87 -23.95 14.14
CA TYR A 506 -14.86 -24.47 15.09
C TYR A 506 -14.41 -24.37 16.55
N GLY A 507 -13.16 -24.01 16.83
CA GLY A 507 -12.65 -23.75 18.18
C GLY A 507 -12.36 -22.26 18.39
N LYS A 508 -11.21 -21.80 17.89
CA LYS A 508 -10.66 -20.48 18.23
C LYS A 508 -11.52 -19.31 17.77
N ILE A 509 -12.01 -19.33 16.53
CA ILE A 509 -12.84 -18.24 16.00
C ILE A 509 -14.13 -18.07 16.83
N PRO A 510 -14.94 -19.13 17.05
CA PRO A 510 -16.11 -19.03 17.93
C PRO A 510 -15.80 -18.55 19.35
N ASP A 511 -14.66 -18.92 19.93
CA ASP A 511 -14.25 -18.47 21.26
C ASP A 511 -13.98 -16.95 21.29
N PHE A 512 -13.26 -16.42 20.31
CA PHE A 512 -13.02 -14.99 20.20
C PHE A 512 -14.30 -14.21 19.84
N THR A 513 -15.18 -14.77 19.00
CA THR A 513 -16.47 -14.15 18.69
C THR A 513 -17.34 -14.03 19.95
N ARG A 514 -17.35 -15.06 20.82
CA ARG A 514 -18.05 -14.99 22.11
C ARG A 514 -17.48 -13.92 23.03
N GLN A 515 -16.15 -13.84 23.14
CA GLN A 515 -15.49 -12.80 23.95
C GLN A 515 -15.78 -11.38 23.45
N ILE A 516 -15.78 -11.17 22.13
CA ILE A 516 -16.17 -9.88 21.52
C ILE A 516 -17.60 -9.54 21.91
N HIS A 517 -18.54 -10.48 21.79
CA HIS A 517 -19.93 -10.26 22.14
C HIS A 517 -20.11 -9.87 23.62
N ASP A 518 -19.42 -10.55 24.54
CA ASP A 518 -19.45 -10.24 25.97
C ASP A 518 -18.89 -8.84 26.28
N LEU A 519 -17.84 -8.42 25.58
CA LEU A 519 -17.25 -7.08 25.71
C LEU A 519 -18.18 -6.01 25.14
N GLU A 520 -18.82 -6.26 24.00
CA GLU A 520 -19.81 -5.37 23.40
C GLU A 520 -21.02 -5.16 24.32
N LEU A 521 -21.52 -6.22 24.96
CA LEU A 521 -22.62 -6.11 25.94
C LEU A 521 -22.22 -5.28 27.16
N ARG A 522 -20.99 -5.44 27.67
CA ARG A 522 -20.47 -4.62 28.77
C ARG A 522 -20.34 -3.16 28.37
N LEU A 523 -19.85 -2.89 27.16
CA LEU A 523 -19.70 -1.54 26.64
C LEU A 523 -21.07 -0.86 26.49
N GLN A 524 -22.06 -1.57 25.95
CA GLN A 524 -23.44 -1.06 25.87
C GLN A 524 -24.02 -0.73 27.24
N ASP A 525 -23.75 -1.55 28.26
CA ASP A 525 -24.28 -1.29 29.61
C ASP A 525 -23.67 -0.03 30.24
N ILE A 526 -22.37 0.20 30.04
CA ILE A 526 -21.67 1.42 30.48
C ILE A 526 -22.24 2.65 29.75
N GLN A 527 -22.45 2.54 28.44
CA GLN A 527 -22.93 3.64 27.59
C GLN A 527 -24.41 4.04 27.82
N LYS A 528 -25.24 3.22 28.49
CA LYS A 528 -26.65 3.56 28.78
C LYS A 528 -26.81 4.82 29.64
N SER A 529 -25.86 5.06 30.53
CA SER A 529 -25.93 6.18 31.48
C SER A 529 -25.53 7.50 30.83
N GLN A 530 -24.47 7.49 30.01
CA GLN A 530 -24.00 8.62 29.21
C GLN A 530 -22.91 8.09 28.26
N ARG A 531 -23.08 8.26 26.94
CA ARG A 531 -22.13 7.78 25.94
C ARG A 531 -21.04 8.83 25.71
N ILE A 532 -19.77 8.50 25.93
CA ILE A 532 -18.63 9.40 25.64
C ILE A 532 -18.08 9.13 24.25
N LEU A 533 -17.80 7.86 23.92
CA LEU A 533 -17.21 7.49 22.64
C LEU A 533 -18.25 6.90 21.68
N LYS A 534 -18.18 7.34 20.42
CA LYS A 534 -18.79 6.64 19.30
C LYS A 534 -17.86 5.50 18.88
N GLU A 535 -18.42 4.33 18.61
CA GLU A 535 -17.64 3.13 18.22
C GLU A 535 -17.95 2.67 16.78
N ALA A 536 -18.96 3.29 16.16
CA ALA A 536 -19.47 2.90 14.86
C ALA A 536 -19.60 4.11 13.94
N VAL A 537 -19.11 3.95 12.71
CA VAL A 537 -19.39 4.84 11.59
C VAL A 537 -20.84 4.64 11.19
N THR A 538 -21.63 5.71 11.23
CA THR A 538 -23.03 5.77 10.82
C THR A 538 -23.20 6.66 9.59
N GLU A 539 -24.45 6.82 9.13
CA GLU A 539 -24.80 7.75 8.05
C GLU A 539 -24.42 9.21 8.37
N GLU A 540 -24.40 9.60 9.65
CA GLU A 540 -23.99 10.95 10.08
C GLU A 540 -22.51 11.21 9.80
N GLU A 541 -21.63 10.25 10.12
CA GLU A 541 -20.20 10.38 9.88
C GLU A 541 -19.89 10.44 8.38
N ILE A 542 -20.58 9.62 7.58
CA ILE A 542 -20.46 9.68 6.10
C ILE A 542 -20.94 11.02 5.57
N ALA A 543 -22.12 11.49 6.00
CA ALA A 543 -22.66 12.77 5.56
C ALA A 543 -21.78 13.95 6.01
N ALA A 544 -21.11 13.85 7.16
CA ALA A 544 -20.14 14.84 7.62
C ALA A 544 -18.90 14.91 6.69
N VAL A 545 -18.38 13.77 6.24
CA VAL A 545 -17.29 13.73 5.23
C VAL A 545 -17.77 14.38 3.93
N VAL A 546 -18.91 13.94 3.38
CA VAL A 546 -19.47 14.50 2.14
C VAL A 546 -19.72 16.00 2.27
N SER A 547 -20.18 16.46 3.44
CA SER A 547 -20.38 17.88 3.75
C SER A 547 -19.08 18.68 3.67
N ARG A 548 -17.95 18.12 4.15
CA ARG A 548 -16.63 18.76 4.03
C ARG A 548 -16.17 18.85 2.59
N TRP A 549 -16.38 17.80 1.79
CA TRP A 549 -15.95 17.74 0.40
C TRP A 549 -16.76 18.67 -0.50
N THR A 550 -18.08 18.73 -0.29
CA THR A 550 -19.02 19.38 -1.21
C THR A 550 -19.57 20.72 -0.71
N GLY A 551 -19.40 21.02 0.57
CA GLY A 551 -20.00 22.18 1.24
C GLY A 551 -21.53 22.08 1.45
N VAL A 552 -22.16 20.96 1.07
CA VAL A 552 -23.59 20.74 1.31
C VAL A 552 -23.81 20.43 2.80
N PRO A 553 -24.74 21.11 3.51
CA PRO A 553 -24.95 20.84 4.94
C PRO A 553 -25.48 19.43 5.22
N VAL A 554 -24.93 18.76 6.24
CA VAL A 554 -25.32 17.41 6.72
C VAL A 554 -26.83 17.27 6.87
N ARG A 555 -27.49 18.24 7.52
CA ARG A 555 -28.95 18.25 7.73
C ARG A 555 -29.75 18.13 6.44
N LYS A 556 -29.24 18.64 5.31
CA LYS A 556 -29.91 18.55 3.99
C LYS A 556 -29.70 17.21 3.29
N MET A 557 -28.72 16.42 3.73
CA MET A 557 -28.40 15.10 3.19
C MET A 557 -29.12 13.99 3.96
N LEU A 558 -29.20 14.12 5.28
CA LEU A 558 -29.87 13.15 6.16
C LEU A 558 -31.40 13.30 6.19
N GLU A 559 -31.95 14.38 5.61
CA GLU A 559 -33.41 14.53 5.48
C GLU A 559 -33.94 13.47 4.50
N GLN A 560 -34.92 12.66 4.95
CA GLN A 560 -35.51 11.62 4.12
C GLN A 560 -36.04 12.23 2.80
N GLU A 561 -35.77 11.55 1.68
CA GLU A 561 -36.14 12.05 0.36
C GLU A 561 -37.65 12.33 0.25
N ALA A 562 -38.48 11.52 0.91
CA ALA A 562 -39.93 11.73 1.01
C ALA A 562 -40.29 13.06 1.71
N GLU A 563 -39.62 13.42 2.81
CA GLU A 563 -39.86 14.68 3.53
C GLU A 563 -39.41 15.88 2.70
N LYS A 564 -38.26 15.77 2.03
CA LYS A 564 -37.72 16.81 1.15
C LYS A 564 -38.64 17.09 -0.03
N LEU A 565 -39.21 16.03 -0.63
CA LEU A 565 -40.19 16.12 -1.70
C LEU A 565 -41.55 16.64 -1.21
N ALA A 566 -41.94 16.33 0.03
CA ALA A 566 -43.18 16.84 0.64
C ALA A 566 -43.10 18.37 0.83
N ARG A 567 -41.97 18.89 1.31
CA ARG A 567 -41.74 20.33 1.55
C ARG A 567 -41.27 21.12 0.33
N MET A 568 -41.14 20.48 -0.83
CA MET A 568 -40.51 21.12 -2.00
C MET A 568 -41.25 22.37 -2.49
N GLU A 569 -42.58 22.37 -2.40
CA GLU A 569 -43.40 23.55 -2.73
C GLU A 569 -43.13 24.72 -1.79
N GLU A 570 -43.02 24.47 -0.49
CA GLU A 570 -42.73 25.49 0.53
C GLU A 570 -41.34 26.10 0.34
N VAL A 571 -40.33 25.26 0.10
CA VAL A 571 -38.95 25.69 -0.12
C VAL A 571 -38.82 26.55 -1.38
N LEU A 572 -39.47 26.15 -2.47
CA LEU A 572 -39.47 26.92 -3.72
C LEU A 572 -40.24 28.23 -3.57
N ALA A 573 -41.39 28.22 -2.87
CA ALA A 573 -42.18 29.43 -2.60
C ALA A 573 -41.41 30.45 -1.75
N GLY A 574 -40.50 30.00 -0.89
CA GLY A 574 -39.61 30.89 -0.12
C GLY A 574 -38.62 31.70 -0.98
N ARG A 575 -38.38 31.31 -2.23
CA ARG A 575 -37.49 32.03 -3.17
C ARG A 575 -38.20 32.57 -4.40
N VAL A 576 -39.34 31.97 -4.79
CA VAL A 576 -40.10 32.32 -5.99
C VAL A 576 -41.45 32.89 -5.58
N VAL A 577 -41.60 34.21 -5.72
CA VAL A 577 -42.79 34.94 -5.27
C VAL A 577 -43.90 34.87 -6.32
N GLY A 578 -45.13 34.57 -5.89
CA GLY A 578 -46.35 34.68 -6.71
C GLY A 578 -46.60 33.57 -7.74
N GLN A 579 -45.68 32.61 -7.91
CA GLN A 579 -45.77 31.55 -8.94
C GLN A 579 -46.22 30.18 -8.39
N ALA A 580 -47.22 30.18 -7.49
CA ALA A 580 -47.63 28.97 -6.77
C ALA A 580 -48.06 27.82 -7.71
N GLU A 581 -48.72 28.13 -8.82
CA GLU A 581 -49.17 27.14 -9.80
C GLU A 581 -48.00 26.46 -10.53
N ALA A 582 -47.03 27.24 -10.99
CA ALA A 582 -45.83 26.73 -11.63
C ALA A 582 -44.99 25.87 -10.65
N ILE A 583 -44.82 26.35 -9.41
CA ILE A 583 -44.12 25.61 -8.35
C ILE A 583 -44.80 24.27 -8.08
N ARG A 584 -46.13 24.23 -7.97
CA ARG A 584 -46.89 23.00 -7.75
C ARG A 584 -46.78 22.05 -8.95
N ALA A 585 -46.85 22.56 -10.17
CA ALA A 585 -46.74 21.75 -11.39
C ALA A 585 -45.36 21.08 -11.51
N VAL A 586 -44.29 21.84 -11.30
CA VAL A 586 -42.92 21.31 -11.24
C VAL A 586 -42.79 20.30 -10.10
N SER A 587 -43.33 20.62 -8.93
CA SER A 587 -43.20 19.75 -7.76
C SER A 587 -43.88 18.40 -7.91
N ASN A 588 -45.06 18.38 -8.53
CA ASN A 588 -45.78 17.15 -8.83
C ASN A 588 -45.09 16.28 -9.89
N ALA A 589 -44.43 16.88 -10.87
CA ALA A 589 -43.68 16.11 -11.87
C ALA A 589 -42.44 15.44 -11.25
N VAL A 590 -41.66 16.17 -10.45
CA VAL A 590 -40.50 15.62 -9.74
C VAL A 590 -40.92 14.52 -8.77
N ARG A 591 -42.00 14.71 -7.99
CA ARG A 591 -42.54 13.67 -7.10
C ARG A 591 -42.97 12.41 -7.84
N ARG A 592 -43.66 12.54 -8.98
CA ARG A 592 -44.07 11.38 -9.80
C ARG A 592 -42.88 10.61 -10.36
N SER A 593 -41.84 11.31 -10.81
CA SER A 593 -40.61 10.67 -11.29
C SER A 593 -39.89 9.93 -10.17
N ARG A 594 -39.74 10.53 -8.99
CA ARG A 594 -39.09 9.89 -7.83
C ARG A 594 -39.89 8.74 -7.23
N ALA A 595 -41.22 8.74 -7.38
CA ALA A 595 -42.08 7.62 -6.98
C ALA A 595 -42.06 6.43 -7.96
N GLY A 596 -41.25 6.47 -9.03
CA GLY A 596 -41.18 5.40 -10.03
C GLY A 596 -42.44 5.27 -10.90
N ILE A 597 -43.29 6.30 -10.93
CA ILE A 597 -44.54 6.32 -11.73
C ILE A 597 -44.25 6.78 -13.17
N ALA A 598 -43.09 7.37 -13.44
CA ALA A 598 -42.66 7.84 -14.76
C ALA A 598 -41.76 6.82 -15.49
N GLU A 599 -41.77 6.84 -16.84
CA GLU A 599 -40.90 5.99 -17.67
C GLU A 599 -39.40 6.30 -17.45
N GLU A 600 -38.59 5.27 -17.17
CA GLU A 600 -37.13 5.38 -16.89
C GLU A 600 -36.32 5.97 -18.05
N THR A 601 -36.80 5.85 -19.29
CA THR A 601 -36.10 6.38 -20.49
C THR A 601 -36.39 7.85 -20.78
N ARG A 602 -37.15 8.55 -19.92
CA ARG A 602 -37.51 9.96 -20.08
C ARG A 602 -36.88 10.84 -18.99
N PRO A 603 -36.59 12.12 -19.27
CA PRO A 603 -36.11 13.04 -18.24
C PRO A 603 -37.13 13.21 -17.10
N ILE A 604 -36.63 13.52 -15.89
CA ILE A 604 -37.42 13.69 -14.64
C ILE A 604 -38.64 14.60 -14.84
N GLY A 605 -38.51 15.64 -15.66
CA GLY A 605 -39.60 16.49 -16.10
C GLY A 605 -39.20 17.33 -17.31
N SER A 606 -40.16 17.59 -18.19
CA SER A 606 -40.04 18.55 -19.28
C SER A 606 -41.12 19.61 -19.11
N PHE A 607 -40.72 20.87 -19.03
CA PHE A 607 -41.61 21.98 -18.72
C PHE A 607 -41.47 23.07 -19.78
N ILE A 608 -42.59 23.71 -20.11
CA ILE A 608 -42.62 24.94 -20.90
C ILE A 608 -43.22 26.01 -19.99
N PHE A 609 -42.40 26.98 -19.58
CA PHE A 609 -42.86 28.10 -18.76
C PHE A 609 -43.41 29.19 -19.67
N LEU A 610 -44.69 29.50 -19.49
CA LEU A 610 -45.44 30.49 -20.26
C LEU A 610 -45.83 31.62 -19.32
N GLY A 611 -45.28 32.80 -19.53
CA GLY A 611 -45.53 33.96 -18.69
C GLY A 611 -44.87 35.23 -19.24
N PRO A 612 -45.16 36.40 -18.64
CA PRO A 612 -44.44 37.63 -18.94
C PRO A 612 -42.95 37.48 -18.62
N THR A 613 -42.11 38.24 -19.31
CA THR A 613 -40.67 38.29 -19.03
C THR A 613 -40.39 39.00 -17.69
N GLY A 614 -39.44 38.46 -16.92
CA GLY A 614 -39.12 38.89 -15.56
C GLY A 614 -39.66 37.93 -14.52
#